data_AF-A0A6B1HZM2-F1
#
_entry.id   AF-A0A6B1HZM2-F1
#
_cell.length_a   1.000
_cell.length_b   1.000
_cell.length_c   1.000
_cell.angle_alpha   90.00
_cell.angle_beta   90.00
_cell.angle_gamma   90.00
#
_symmetry.space_group_name_H-M   'P 1'
#
loop_
_entity.id
_entity.type
_entity.pdbx_description
1 polymer ?
#
loop_
_entity_poly.entity_id
_entity_poly.type
_entity_poly.pdbx_seq_one_letter_code
_entity_poly.pdbx_strand_id
1 'polypeptide(L)'
;MLVGYVSNERYVALADMLFEFRRADQVATARSTISGAVYADIEPGEYEVVLGGPGHGSKIVHMEVRQDQPYQFRLLSDGLLGYMWPKCVRGGERAGYTEKEHRTYNAETYTPLSLERPDPYNHIDEDEGLTDPIAGRQGCHMAAAEWRLFGWMERQGIDYDLYGETQFHFDQVPLDQYKVLVISTHPEYWSKEMYFRLKHWAFERGGRLLYLGGNGLNCEVEFLDNHRIVYHNTNWSHSEPQFAADGREYESRFDRRVESEANLLGVVFSYSGIMTAAPYRVLDDTHWCFAGTGLKNGDVFGEKSLHQRIPGGASGHETDKISPQSPTHTRLLAKGLNPDEGGAEIVEHTTASGGAVFSVGSICWPASILVDEAVSKITENAIRRYLAD
;
A
#
# COMPACT_ATOMS: atom_id res chain seq x y z
N MET A 1 3.74 -35.46 -17.33
CA MET A 1 4.64 -34.41 -16.81
C MET A 1 3.89 -33.11 -16.57
N LEU A 2 4.41 -32.21 -15.72
CA LEU A 2 3.91 -30.83 -15.65
C LEU A 2 4.35 -30.11 -16.92
N VAL A 3 3.38 -29.62 -17.71
CA VAL A 3 3.66 -28.90 -18.96
C VAL A 3 3.62 -27.39 -18.76
N GLY A 4 2.78 -26.92 -17.85
CA GLY A 4 2.63 -25.49 -17.63
C GLY A 4 1.55 -25.12 -16.63
N TYR A 5 1.29 -23.83 -16.55
CA TYR A 5 0.21 -23.24 -15.77
C TYR A 5 -0.64 -22.35 -16.66
N VAL A 6 -1.95 -22.32 -16.43
CA VAL A 6 -2.87 -21.43 -17.12
C VAL A 6 -3.48 -20.42 -16.18
N SER A 7 -3.43 -19.15 -16.60
CA SER A 7 -4.04 -18.04 -15.89
C SER A 7 -4.91 -17.20 -16.82
N ASN A 8 -5.79 -16.40 -16.23
CA ASN A 8 -6.44 -15.31 -16.94
C ASN A 8 -5.49 -14.11 -17.12
N GLU A 9 -6.00 -13.03 -17.73
CA GLU A 9 -5.32 -11.75 -17.90
C GLU A 9 -4.86 -11.08 -16.60
N ARG A 10 -5.42 -11.47 -15.45
CA ARG A 10 -5.08 -10.94 -14.11
C ARG A 10 -4.17 -11.88 -13.31
N TYR A 11 -3.51 -12.84 -13.97
CA TYR A 11 -2.62 -13.83 -13.33
C TYR A 11 -3.34 -14.72 -12.30
N VAL A 12 -4.66 -14.83 -12.38
CA VAL A 12 -5.44 -15.76 -11.54
C VAL A 12 -5.49 -17.11 -12.24
N ALA A 13 -5.18 -18.17 -11.51
CA ALA A 13 -5.23 -19.55 -11.99
C ALA A 13 -6.61 -19.92 -12.54
N LEU A 14 -6.63 -20.60 -13.69
CA LEU A 14 -7.87 -21.08 -14.31
C LEU A 14 -7.99 -22.60 -14.15
N ALA A 15 -9.04 -23.02 -13.45
CA ALA A 15 -9.37 -24.42 -13.26
C ALA A 15 -10.19 -24.95 -14.44
N ASP A 16 -10.04 -26.24 -14.74
CA ASP A 16 -10.86 -26.99 -15.69
C ASP A 16 -10.82 -26.45 -17.14
N MET A 17 -9.72 -25.81 -17.54
CA MET A 17 -9.47 -25.43 -18.94
C MET A 17 -9.04 -26.67 -19.73
N LEU A 18 -9.64 -26.89 -20.90
CA LEU A 18 -9.32 -28.01 -21.77
C LEU A 18 -8.10 -27.67 -22.63
N PHE A 19 -7.19 -28.64 -22.76
CA PHE A 19 -6.01 -28.59 -23.61
C PHE A 19 -6.02 -29.74 -24.61
N GLU A 20 -5.56 -29.46 -25.82
CA GLU A 20 -5.19 -30.43 -26.84
C GLU A 20 -3.74 -30.18 -27.26
N PHE A 21 -2.84 -31.10 -26.95
CA PHE A 21 -1.46 -31.13 -27.39
C PHE A 21 -1.38 -31.92 -28.68
N ARG A 22 -1.19 -31.23 -29.80
CA ARG A 22 -1.21 -31.81 -31.15
C ARG A 22 0.20 -31.85 -31.71
N ARG A 23 0.63 -33.02 -32.16
CA ARG A 23 1.92 -33.25 -32.82
C ARG A 23 1.77 -34.32 -33.89
N ALA A 24 1.96 -33.93 -35.16
CA ALA A 24 1.68 -34.78 -36.31
C ALA A 24 0.26 -35.41 -36.20
N ASP A 25 0.16 -36.73 -36.20
CA ASP A 25 -1.12 -37.47 -36.11
C ASP A 25 -1.54 -37.79 -34.65
N GLN A 26 -0.83 -37.28 -33.65
CA GLN A 26 -1.13 -37.51 -32.23
C GLN A 26 -1.80 -36.31 -31.58
N VAL A 27 -2.86 -36.57 -30.81
CA VAL A 27 -3.53 -35.59 -29.96
C VAL A 27 -3.63 -36.16 -28.55
N ALA A 28 -3.02 -35.47 -27.59
CA ALA A 28 -3.20 -35.74 -26.17
C ALA A 28 -4.03 -34.63 -25.53
N THR A 29 -4.97 -34.99 -24.65
CA THR A 29 -5.80 -34.00 -23.96
C THR A 29 -5.44 -33.89 -22.49
N ALA A 30 -5.61 -32.70 -21.93
CA ALA A 30 -5.43 -32.46 -20.51
C ALA A 30 -6.44 -31.41 -20.01
N ARG A 31 -6.61 -31.35 -18.68
CA ARG A 31 -7.37 -30.30 -18.01
C ARG A 31 -6.50 -29.64 -16.95
N SER A 32 -6.64 -28.33 -16.79
CA SER A 32 -5.96 -27.62 -15.71
C SER A 32 -6.58 -27.93 -14.34
N THR A 33 -5.74 -28.03 -13.32
CA THR A 33 -6.17 -28.20 -11.92
C THR A 33 -6.63 -26.86 -11.32
N ILE A 34 -7.10 -26.87 -10.08
CA ILE A 34 -7.50 -25.65 -9.35
C ILE A 34 -6.36 -24.61 -9.22
N SER A 35 -5.11 -25.05 -9.25
CA SER A 35 -3.93 -24.15 -9.23
C SER A 35 -3.55 -23.65 -10.63
N GLY A 36 -4.33 -23.98 -11.65
CA GLY A 36 -4.02 -23.71 -13.05
C GLY A 36 -2.96 -24.66 -13.63
N ALA A 37 -2.46 -25.62 -12.86
CA ALA A 37 -1.41 -26.53 -13.35
C ALA A 37 -1.95 -27.48 -14.42
N VAL A 38 -1.18 -27.68 -15.49
CA VAL A 38 -1.53 -28.55 -16.62
C VAL A 38 -0.57 -29.71 -16.65
N TYR A 39 -1.08 -30.89 -16.32
CA TYR A 39 -0.34 -32.15 -16.42
C TYR A 39 -0.82 -32.91 -17.65
N ALA A 40 0.11 -33.29 -18.52
CA ALA A 40 -0.18 -34.11 -19.70
C ALA A 40 0.80 -35.27 -19.80
N ASP A 41 0.33 -36.40 -20.30
CA ASP A 41 1.14 -37.58 -20.59
C ASP A 41 1.66 -37.52 -22.03
N ILE A 42 2.71 -36.72 -22.23
CA ILE A 42 3.33 -36.44 -23.53
C ILE A 42 4.86 -36.41 -23.37
N GLU A 43 5.55 -36.73 -24.45
CA GLU A 43 7.01 -36.63 -24.54
C GLU A 43 7.45 -35.18 -24.84
N PRO A 44 8.68 -34.78 -24.44
CA PRO A 44 9.25 -33.50 -24.86
C PRO A 44 9.29 -33.32 -26.39
N GLY A 45 9.17 -32.06 -26.84
CA GLY A 45 9.26 -31.69 -28.25
C GLY A 45 8.27 -30.59 -28.66
N GLU A 46 8.17 -30.33 -29.96
CA GLU A 46 7.31 -29.29 -30.53
C GLU A 46 5.84 -29.73 -30.61
N TYR A 47 4.94 -28.88 -30.10
CA TYR A 47 3.50 -29.07 -30.13
C TYR A 47 2.75 -27.81 -30.59
N GLU A 48 1.67 -28.03 -31.33
CA GLU A 48 0.55 -27.08 -31.40
C GLU A 48 -0.38 -27.38 -30.22
N VAL A 49 -0.55 -26.42 -29.32
CA VAL A 49 -1.40 -26.53 -28.14
C VAL A 49 -2.64 -25.69 -28.33
N VAL A 50 -3.79 -26.35 -28.44
CA VAL A 50 -5.10 -25.69 -28.42
C VAL A 50 -5.62 -25.71 -27.01
N LEU A 51 -6.08 -24.57 -26.50
CA LEU A 51 -6.61 -24.46 -25.16
C LEU A 51 -7.85 -23.57 -25.12
N GLY A 52 -8.80 -23.91 -24.26
CA GLY A 52 -10.04 -23.15 -24.11
C GLY A 52 -10.92 -23.66 -23.00
N GLY A 53 -11.89 -22.85 -22.60
CA GLY A 53 -12.88 -23.21 -21.59
C GLY A 53 -13.96 -22.13 -21.47
N PRO A 54 -15.03 -22.40 -20.72
CA PRO A 54 -16.13 -21.46 -20.52
C PRO A 54 -15.64 -20.09 -20.03
N GLY A 55 -16.22 -19.01 -20.57
CA GLY A 55 -15.92 -17.64 -20.19
C GLY A 55 -14.57 -17.12 -20.70
N HIS A 56 -13.89 -17.85 -21.58
CA HIS A 56 -12.57 -17.49 -22.09
C HIS A 56 -12.43 -17.79 -23.58
N GLY A 57 -11.76 -16.89 -24.30
CA GLY A 57 -11.46 -17.08 -25.72
C GLY A 57 -10.45 -18.20 -25.93
N SER A 58 -10.82 -19.22 -26.72
CA SER A 58 -9.92 -20.31 -27.11
C SER A 58 -8.69 -19.79 -27.85
N LYS A 59 -7.54 -20.41 -27.63
CA LYS A 59 -6.26 -20.00 -28.17
C LYS A 59 -5.50 -21.18 -28.75
N ILE A 60 -4.63 -20.90 -29.72
CA ILE A 60 -3.64 -21.84 -30.25
C ILE A 60 -2.24 -21.27 -29.96
N VAL A 61 -1.34 -22.10 -29.44
CA VAL A 61 0.04 -21.74 -29.13
C VAL A 61 0.96 -22.78 -29.74
N HIS A 62 2.04 -22.35 -30.39
CA HIS A 62 3.12 -23.25 -30.80
C HIS A 62 4.22 -23.17 -29.74
N MET A 63 4.63 -24.30 -29.19
CA MET A 63 5.65 -24.34 -28.15
C MET A 63 6.43 -25.64 -28.13
N GLU A 64 7.66 -25.55 -27.62
CA GLU A 64 8.47 -26.70 -27.23
C GLU A 64 8.11 -27.11 -25.79
N VAL A 65 7.64 -28.34 -25.60
CA VAL A 65 7.40 -28.95 -24.30
C VAL A 65 8.73 -29.48 -23.74
N ARG A 66 9.12 -29.03 -22.55
CA ARG A 66 10.37 -29.39 -21.86
C ARG A 66 10.08 -29.80 -20.42
N GLN A 67 10.81 -30.77 -19.87
CA GLN A 67 10.52 -31.33 -18.53
C GLN A 67 10.85 -30.38 -17.37
N ASP A 68 11.80 -29.48 -17.58
CA ASP A 68 12.37 -28.57 -16.58
C ASP A 68 11.87 -27.13 -16.71
N GLN A 69 11.02 -26.84 -17.69
CA GLN A 69 10.57 -25.49 -18.00
C GLN A 69 9.05 -25.44 -18.27
N PRO A 70 8.21 -25.30 -17.22
CA PRO A 70 6.77 -25.17 -17.37
C PRO A 70 6.39 -23.92 -18.15
N TYR A 71 5.47 -24.04 -19.10
CA TYR A 71 4.98 -22.95 -19.92
C TYR A 71 3.88 -22.15 -19.22
N GLN A 72 3.87 -20.83 -19.39
CA GLN A 72 2.83 -19.95 -18.84
C GLN A 72 1.78 -19.65 -19.91
N PHE A 73 0.68 -20.38 -19.87
CA PHE A 73 -0.47 -20.14 -20.73
C PHE A 73 -1.32 -19.00 -20.18
N ARG A 74 -1.70 -18.10 -21.07
CA ARG A 74 -2.64 -17.02 -20.78
C ARG A 74 -3.85 -17.13 -21.67
N LEU A 75 -5.01 -17.27 -21.06
CA LEU A 75 -6.31 -17.29 -21.71
C LEU A 75 -7.05 -16.00 -21.33
N LEU A 76 -7.60 -15.29 -22.30
CA LEU A 76 -8.32 -14.06 -22.03
C LEU A 76 -9.79 -14.38 -21.78
N SER A 77 -10.40 -13.73 -20.79
CA SER A 77 -11.86 -13.75 -20.62
C SER A 77 -12.54 -13.36 -21.94
N ASP A 78 -13.64 -14.01 -22.31
CA ASP A 78 -14.37 -13.80 -23.58
C ASP A 78 -15.22 -12.51 -23.59
N GLY A 79 -14.72 -11.46 -22.94
CA GLY A 79 -15.36 -10.16 -22.76
C GLY A 79 -14.53 -8.99 -23.25
N LEU A 80 -15.18 -7.82 -23.36
CA LEU A 80 -14.49 -6.58 -23.70
C LEU A 80 -13.70 -6.09 -22.49
N LEU A 81 -12.42 -6.41 -22.51
CA LEU A 81 -11.54 -6.27 -21.37
C LEU A 81 -11.10 -4.79 -21.20
N GLY A 82 -10.74 -4.06 -22.25
CA GLY A 82 -10.34 -2.65 -22.11
C GLY A 82 -9.76 -2.04 -23.38
N TYR A 83 -9.36 -0.77 -23.30
CA TYR A 83 -8.62 -0.07 -24.35
C TYR A 83 -7.13 -0.08 -24.02
N MET A 84 -6.28 -0.38 -25.01
CA MET A 84 -4.82 -0.33 -24.88
C MET A 84 -4.29 1.08 -25.19
N TRP A 85 -3.39 1.59 -24.35
CA TRP A 85 -2.75 2.90 -24.53
C TRP A 85 -1.21 2.83 -24.34
N PRO A 86 -0.41 3.37 -25.27
CA PRO A 86 -0.82 3.93 -26.55
C PRO A 86 -1.40 2.85 -27.48
N LYS A 87 -2.22 3.25 -28.46
CA LYS A 87 -2.94 2.33 -29.37
C LYS A 87 -2.01 1.42 -30.18
N CYS A 88 -0.73 1.78 -30.28
CA CYS A 88 0.34 0.94 -30.80
C CYS A 88 1.65 1.25 -30.08
N VAL A 89 2.52 0.25 -29.97
CA VAL A 89 3.89 0.34 -29.44
C VAL A 89 4.84 -0.44 -30.34
N ARG A 90 6.12 -0.09 -30.35
CA ARG A 90 7.19 -0.90 -30.97
C ARG A 90 7.64 -2.00 -30.00
N GLY A 91 8.22 -3.07 -30.53
CA GLY A 91 8.79 -4.13 -29.69
C GLY A 91 9.80 -3.55 -28.68
N GLY A 92 9.58 -3.80 -27.39
CA GLY A 92 10.38 -3.26 -26.27
C GLY A 92 9.76 -2.06 -25.55
N GLU A 93 8.70 -1.45 -26.07
CA GLU A 93 7.98 -0.35 -25.43
C GLU A 93 6.80 -0.85 -24.55
N ARG A 94 6.36 -0.03 -23.58
CA ARG A 94 5.25 -0.36 -22.66
C ARG A 94 3.89 0.11 -23.21
N ALA A 95 2.89 -0.76 -23.17
CA ALA A 95 1.49 -0.41 -23.36
C ALA A 95 0.70 -0.74 -22.08
N GLY A 96 -0.20 0.17 -21.69
CA GLY A 96 -1.14 0.00 -20.59
C GLY A 96 -2.50 -0.47 -21.10
N TYR A 97 -3.20 -1.22 -20.27
CA TYR A 97 -4.56 -1.69 -20.52
C TYR A 97 -5.52 -1.00 -19.55
N THR A 98 -6.64 -0.49 -20.05
CA THR A 98 -7.65 0.19 -19.23
C THR A 98 -9.04 -0.37 -19.49
N GLU A 99 -9.63 -1.04 -18.50
CA GLU A 99 -11.00 -1.55 -18.55
C GLU A 99 -12.00 -0.38 -18.37
N LYS A 100 -12.91 -0.20 -19.34
CA LYS A 100 -13.83 0.95 -19.39
C LYS A 100 -14.77 1.01 -18.18
N GLU A 101 -15.17 -0.16 -17.69
CA GLU A 101 -16.11 -0.30 -16.56
C GLU A 101 -15.38 -0.53 -15.22
N HIS A 102 -14.04 -0.50 -15.21
CA HIS A 102 -13.29 -0.66 -13.96
C HIS A 102 -13.52 0.55 -13.06
N ARG A 103 -14.29 0.31 -12.00
CA ARG A 103 -14.45 1.24 -10.89
C ARG A 103 -13.81 0.63 -9.66
N THR A 104 -12.91 1.37 -9.04
CA THR A 104 -12.44 1.05 -7.68
C THR A 104 -13.62 1.16 -6.73
N TYR A 105 -13.71 0.23 -5.77
CA TYR A 105 -14.66 0.30 -4.66
C TYR A 105 -16.14 0.28 -5.11
N ASN A 106 -16.50 -0.59 -6.06
CA ASN A 106 -17.84 -0.64 -6.65
C ASN A 106 -18.75 -1.75 -6.12
N ALA A 107 -18.29 -2.52 -5.13
CA ALA A 107 -19.05 -3.59 -4.49
C ALA A 107 -19.31 -3.26 -3.01
N GLU A 108 -20.49 -3.61 -2.52
CA GLU A 108 -20.81 -3.51 -1.09
C GLU A 108 -20.09 -4.58 -0.27
N THR A 109 -19.85 -5.75 -0.86
CA THR A 109 -19.19 -6.89 -0.23
C THR A 109 -18.07 -7.42 -1.11
N TYR A 110 -16.99 -7.90 -0.48
CA TYR A 110 -15.83 -8.48 -1.14
C TYR A 110 -15.63 -9.90 -0.63
N THR A 111 -15.22 -10.81 -1.51
CA THR A 111 -14.85 -12.17 -1.09
C THR A 111 -13.54 -12.15 -0.30
N PRO A 112 -13.35 -13.11 0.62
CA PRO A 112 -12.10 -13.21 1.35
C PRO A 112 -10.91 -13.40 0.40
N LEU A 113 -9.85 -12.63 0.61
CA LEU A 113 -8.57 -12.79 -0.04
C LEU A 113 -7.64 -13.61 0.85
N SER A 114 -6.86 -14.51 0.25
CA SER A 114 -5.80 -15.20 0.98
C SER A 114 -4.55 -14.34 1.07
N LEU A 115 -3.88 -14.37 2.22
CA LEU A 115 -2.53 -13.82 2.42
C LEU A 115 -1.45 -14.79 1.91
N GLU A 116 -1.77 -16.08 1.79
CA GLU A 116 -0.89 -17.10 1.20
C GLU A 116 -1.02 -17.15 -0.33
N ARG A 117 -0.80 -16.00 -0.96
CA ARG A 117 -0.79 -15.87 -2.42
C ARG A 117 0.45 -15.11 -2.88
N PRO A 118 0.90 -15.29 -4.13
CA PRO A 118 1.94 -14.44 -4.68
C PRO A 118 1.55 -12.97 -4.60
N ASP A 119 2.37 -12.17 -3.94
CA ASP A 119 2.30 -10.72 -3.97
C ASP A 119 3.47 -10.19 -4.82
N PRO A 120 3.27 -10.00 -6.14
CA PRO A 120 4.34 -9.59 -7.03
C PRO A 120 4.76 -8.14 -6.82
N TYR A 121 4.10 -7.39 -5.95
CA TYR A 121 4.39 -5.97 -5.72
C TYR A 121 5.12 -5.71 -4.41
N ASN A 122 5.12 -6.68 -3.49
CA ASN A 122 5.82 -6.59 -2.23
C ASN A 122 7.19 -7.28 -2.30
N HIS A 123 8.03 -6.84 -3.24
CA HIS A 123 9.43 -7.25 -3.37
C HIS A 123 10.32 -6.03 -3.62
N ILE A 124 11.62 -6.21 -3.41
CA ILE A 124 12.67 -5.25 -3.69
C ILE A 124 13.67 -5.97 -4.60
N ASP A 125 14.09 -5.31 -5.67
CA ASP A 125 15.07 -5.90 -6.60
C ASP A 125 16.43 -6.07 -5.90
N GLU A 126 17.15 -7.16 -6.19
CA GLU A 126 18.41 -7.50 -5.50
C GLU A 126 19.51 -6.44 -5.69
N ASP A 127 19.46 -5.68 -6.78
CA ASP A 127 20.41 -4.61 -7.11
C ASP A 127 19.93 -3.21 -6.70
N GLU A 128 18.71 -3.07 -6.17
CA GLU A 128 18.16 -1.80 -5.72
C GLU A 128 18.88 -1.31 -4.45
N GLY A 129 19.44 -0.11 -4.50
CA GLY A 129 20.06 0.56 -3.37
C GLY A 129 19.08 1.41 -2.56
N LEU A 130 19.38 1.61 -1.27
CA LEU A 130 18.56 2.43 -0.35
C LEU A 130 18.30 3.87 -0.84
N THR A 131 19.23 4.44 -1.62
CA THR A 131 19.13 5.80 -2.16
C THR A 131 18.72 5.83 -3.62
N ASP A 132 18.36 4.68 -4.20
CA ASP A 132 17.92 4.63 -5.59
C ASP A 132 16.49 5.16 -5.73
N PRO A 133 16.17 5.81 -6.86
CA PRO A 133 14.82 6.27 -7.14
C PRO A 133 13.82 5.11 -7.16
N ILE A 134 12.64 5.33 -6.57
CA ILE A 134 11.57 4.35 -6.48
C ILE A 134 10.60 4.53 -7.63
N ALA A 135 10.50 3.54 -8.51
CA ALA A 135 9.66 3.60 -9.69
C ALA A 135 8.26 3.01 -9.46
N GLY A 136 7.32 3.40 -10.32
CA GLY A 136 6.00 2.77 -10.42
C GLY A 136 5.02 3.12 -9.30
N ARG A 137 3.79 2.59 -9.40
CA ARG A 137 2.76 2.82 -8.39
C ARG A 137 3.11 2.14 -7.08
N GLN A 138 3.29 0.83 -7.13
CA GLN A 138 3.36 -0.03 -5.95
C GLN A 138 4.63 0.18 -5.15
N GLY A 139 5.80 0.21 -5.82
CA GLY A 139 7.07 0.46 -5.14
C GLY A 139 7.07 1.75 -4.31
N CYS A 140 6.46 2.81 -4.85
CA CYS A 140 6.36 4.13 -4.22
C CYS A 140 5.56 4.21 -2.90
N HIS A 141 4.88 3.13 -2.46
CA HIS A 141 4.14 3.13 -1.19
C HIS A 141 4.09 1.76 -0.46
N MET A 142 4.73 0.73 -0.99
CA MET A 142 4.83 -0.62 -0.38
C MET A 142 6.28 -0.91 0.06
N ALA A 143 6.74 -2.18 -0.01
CA ALA A 143 8.07 -2.62 0.44
C ALA A 143 9.22 -1.70 0.06
N ALA A 144 9.32 -1.27 -1.20
CA ALA A 144 10.45 -0.43 -1.62
C ALA A 144 10.49 0.90 -0.87
N ALA A 145 9.34 1.55 -0.62
CA ALA A 145 9.26 2.79 0.17
C ALA A 145 9.51 2.54 1.66
N GLU A 146 8.90 1.50 2.24
CA GLU A 146 9.05 1.16 3.66
C GLU A 146 10.51 0.80 3.99
N TRP A 147 11.18 0.07 3.11
CA TRP A 147 12.58 -0.32 3.29
C TRP A 147 13.54 0.86 3.44
N ARG A 148 13.20 2.05 2.90
CA ARG A 148 14.01 3.26 3.11
C ARG A 148 14.01 3.69 4.58
N LEU A 149 12.90 3.51 5.29
CA LEU A 149 12.83 3.78 6.73
C LEU A 149 13.74 2.84 7.50
N PHE A 150 13.71 1.53 7.20
CA PHE A 150 14.56 0.54 7.85
C PHE A 150 16.05 0.82 7.64
N GLY A 151 16.46 0.99 6.38
CA GLY A 151 17.84 1.33 6.06
C GLY A 151 18.29 2.68 6.65
N TRP A 152 17.36 3.62 6.84
CA TRP A 152 17.65 4.85 7.58
C TRP A 152 17.81 4.61 9.08
N MET A 153 16.93 3.85 9.73
CA MET A 153 17.00 3.53 11.16
C MET A 153 18.32 2.82 11.51
N GLU A 154 18.75 1.86 10.68
CA GLU A 154 20.04 1.18 10.81
C GLU A 154 21.21 2.16 10.70
N ARG A 155 21.19 3.10 9.74
CA ARG A 155 22.21 4.16 9.61
C ARG A 155 22.25 5.11 10.82
N GLN A 156 21.11 5.32 11.49
CA GLN A 156 21.03 6.14 12.71
C GLN A 156 21.36 5.37 14.01
N GLY A 157 21.62 4.06 13.91
CA GLY A 157 21.85 3.19 15.07
C GLY A 157 20.62 3.10 15.98
N ILE A 158 19.43 3.00 15.38
CA ILE A 158 18.17 2.84 16.10
C ILE A 158 17.73 1.39 15.94
N ASP A 159 17.73 0.64 17.04
CA ASP A 159 17.24 -0.74 17.07
C ASP A 159 15.71 -0.79 16.96
N TYR A 160 15.19 -1.80 16.28
CA TYR A 160 13.76 -2.03 16.12
C TYR A 160 13.44 -3.51 15.96
N ASP A 161 12.20 -3.87 16.31
CA ASP A 161 11.60 -5.16 15.98
C ASP A 161 10.50 -4.94 14.94
N LEU A 162 10.29 -5.92 14.07
CA LEU A 162 9.24 -5.89 13.04
C LEU A 162 8.14 -6.89 13.37
N TYR A 163 6.90 -6.43 13.25
CA TYR A 163 5.71 -7.26 13.40
C TYR A 163 4.79 -7.02 12.22
N GLY A 164 4.24 -8.10 11.66
CA GLY A 164 3.18 -8.00 10.67
C GLY A 164 1.86 -7.55 11.31
N GLU A 165 1.01 -6.87 10.54
CA GLU A 165 -0.34 -6.49 10.97
C GLU A 165 -1.16 -7.71 11.40
N THR A 166 -0.95 -8.89 10.80
CA THR A 166 -1.55 -10.15 11.25
C THR A 166 -1.19 -10.47 12.71
N GLN A 167 0.09 -10.31 13.10
CA GLN A 167 0.52 -10.51 14.49
C GLN A 167 -0.11 -9.47 15.41
N PHE A 168 -0.25 -8.23 14.94
CA PHE A 168 -0.88 -7.15 15.71
C PHE A 168 -2.38 -7.39 15.95
N HIS A 169 -3.10 -7.85 14.92
CA HIS A 169 -4.51 -8.23 15.03
C HIS A 169 -4.71 -9.32 16.09
N PHE A 170 -3.91 -10.39 16.01
CA PHE A 170 -4.01 -11.56 16.91
C PHE A 170 -3.31 -11.39 18.28
N ASP A 171 -3.01 -10.16 18.71
CA ASP A 171 -2.40 -9.87 20.02
C ASP A 171 -1.04 -10.51 20.29
N GLN A 172 -0.23 -10.67 19.24
CA GLN A 172 1.09 -11.31 19.35
C GLN A 172 2.21 -10.30 19.54
N VAL A 173 1.89 -9.00 19.52
CA VAL A 173 2.85 -7.91 19.74
C VAL A 173 2.78 -7.49 21.21
N PRO A 174 3.86 -7.64 21.99
CA PRO A 174 3.86 -7.27 23.40
C PRO A 174 4.01 -5.76 23.55
N LEU A 175 2.96 -5.00 23.20
CA LEU A 175 2.95 -3.53 23.14
C LEU A 175 3.55 -2.85 24.38
N ASP A 176 3.31 -3.40 25.57
CA ASP A 176 3.80 -2.81 26.83
C ASP A 176 5.32 -2.99 27.05
N GLN A 177 6.01 -3.74 26.18
CA GLN A 177 7.48 -3.82 26.16
C GLN A 177 8.11 -2.75 25.26
N TYR A 178 7.32 -2.05 24.45
CA TYR A 178 7.81 -1.02 23.55
C TYR A 178 7.45 0.37 24.08
N LYS A 179 8.38 1.31 23.92
CA LYS A 179 8.13 2.72 24.20
C LYS A 179 7.45 3.44 23.04
N VAL A 180 7.76 3.02 21.83
CA VAL A 180 7.35 3.67 20.58
C VAL A 180 6.90 2.60 19.61
N LEU A 181 5.75 2.83 18.97
CA LEU A 181 5.29 2.07 17.82
C LEU A 181 5.35 3.00 16.61
N VAL A 182 5.93 2.52 15.51
CA VAL A 182 6.02 3.25 14.24
C VAL A 182 5.13 2.55 13.22
N ILE A 183 4.28 3.32 12.53
CA ILE A 183 3.54 2.85 11.35
C ILE A 183 3.96 3.67 10.13
N SER A 184 4.20 2.97 9.03
CA SER A 184 4.67 3.49 7.74
C SER A 184 4.33 2.46 6.65
N THR A 185 4.41 2.73 5.35
CA THR A 185 4.38 4.04 4.67
C THR A 185 2.95 4.41 4.27
N HIS A 186 2.12 3.41 4.00
CA HIS A 186 0.73 3.56 3.57
C HIS A 186 -0.14 2.50 4.26
N PRO A 187 -0.34 2.59 5.59
CA PRO A 187 -1.08 1.59 6.37
C PRO A 187 -2.61 1.76 6.19
N GLU A 188 -3.10 1.67 4.96
CA GLU A 188 -4.49 2.02 4.56
C GLU A 188 -5.55 1.08 5.15
N TYR A 189 -5.18 -0.18 5.39
CA TYR A 189 -6.12 -1.27 5.64
C TYR A 189 -5.98 -1.83 7.04
N TRP A 190 -6.89 -1.46 7.95
CA TRP A 190 -6.80 -1.83 9.36
C TRP A 190 -8.05 -2.50 9.89
N SER A 191 -7.88 -3.46 10.79
CA SER A 191 -9.02 -4.06 11.49
C SER A 191 -9.44 -3.19 12.66
N LYS A 192 -10.72 -3.29 13.03
CA LYS A 192 -11.26 -2.64 14.22
C LYS A 192 -10.49 -3.03 15.49
N GLU A 193 -10.10 -4.30 15.62
CA GLU A 193 -9.34 -4.83 16.75
C GLU A 193 -7.96 -4.17 16.84
N MET A 194 -7.24 -4.07 15.72
CA MET A 194 -5.94 -3.39 15.67
C MET A 194 -6.08 -1.92 16.06
N TYR A 195 -7.07 -1.23 15.49
CA TYR A 195 -7.33 0.18 15.78
C TYR A 195 -7.55 0.44 17.27
N PHE A 196 -8.49 -0.27 17.90
CA PHE A 196 -8.78 -0.05 19.32
C PHE A 196 -7.63 -0.52 20.21
N ARG A 197 -6.90 -1.58 19.86
CA ARG A 197 -5.70 -2.00 20.58
C ARG A 197 -4.65 -0.89 20.62
N LEU A 198 -4.37 -0.29 19.47
CA LEU A 198 -3.42 0.83 19.37
C LEU A 198 -3.94 2.07 20.09
N LYS A 199 -5.22 2.40 19.92
CA LYS A 199 -5.87 3.54 20.59
C LYS A 199 -5.82 3.41 22.10
N HIS A 200 -6.21 2.27 22.67
CA HIS A 200 -6.12 2.04 24.12
C HIS A 200 -4.66 2.12 24.62
N TRP A 201 -3.70 1.59 23.86
CA TRP A 201 -2.28 1.73 24.23
C TRP A 201 -1.83 3.20 24.30
N ALA A 202 -2.11 4.00 23.27
CA ALA A 202 -1.69 5.40 23.23
C ALA A 202 -2.49 6.29 24.21
N PHE A 203 -3.79 6.06 24.37
CA PHE A 203 -4.66 6.95 25.14
C PHE A 203 -4.75 6.58 26.61
N GLU A 204 -4.61 5.30 26.97
CA GLU A 204 -4.85 4.82 28.34
C GLU A 204 -3.59 4.27 29.01
N ARG A 205 -2.60 3.80 28.24
CA ARG A 205 -1.37 3.18 28.77
C ARG A 205 -0.10 4.00 28.56
N GLY A 206 -0.23 5.25 28.10
CA GLY A 206 0.92 6.13 27.88
C GLY A 206 1.77 5.77 26.65
N GLY A 207 1.26 4.95 25.74
CA GLY A 207 1.93 4.56 24.51
C GLY A 207 2.22 5.74 23.59
N ARG A 208 3.26 5.60 22.76
CA ARG A 208 3.70 6.65 21.84
C ARG A 208 3.74 6.16 20.41
N LEU A 209 3.03 6.85 19.53
CA LEU A 209 2.86 6.48 18.13
C LEU A 209 3.56 7.48 17.21
N LEU A 210 4.36 6.95 16.29
CA LEU A 210 4.86 7.70 15.14
C LEU A 210 4.17 7.20 13.88
N TYR A 211 3.41 8.08 13.24
CA TYR A 211 2.81 7.81 11.95
C TYR A 211 3.60 8.52 10.84
N LEU A 212 4.44 7.74 10.16
CA LEU A 212 5.37 8.17 9.11
C LEU A 212 4.85 7.78 7.72
N GLY A 213 3.59 8.10 7.45
CA GLY A 213 2.87 7.72 6.24
C GLY A 213 1.70 8.65 5.92
N GLY A 214 0.96 8.32 4.86
CA GLY A 214 -0.28 8.99 4.43
C GLY A 214 -1.40 7.98 4.14
N ASN A 215 -2.66 8.43 4.17
CA ASN A 215 -3.87 7.61 4.01
C ASN A 215 -3.91 6.35 4.88
N GLY A 216 -3.47 6.50 6.13
CA GLY A 216 -3.43 5.45 7.13
C GLY A 216 -4.81 5.21 7.75
N LEU A 217 -5.10 3.94 8.07
CA LEU A 217 -6.30 3.48 8.75
C LEU A 217 -7.61 3.82 8.00
N ASN A 218 -7.56 4.04 6.69
CA ASN A 218 -8.69 4.55 5.93
C ASN A 218 -9.77 3.52 5.63
N CYS A 219 -9.45 2.22 5.64
CA CYS A 219 -10.36 1.15 5.22
C CYS A 219 -10.36 -0.01 6.22
N GLU A 220 -11.55 -0.44 6.63
CA GLU A 220 -11.67 -1.56 7.56
C GLU A 220 -11.38 -2.90 6.86
N VAL A 221 -10.62 -3.76 7.52
CA VAL A 221 -10.45 -5.16 7.16
C VAL A 221 -10.90 -6.10 8.27
N GLU A 222 -11.43 -7.26 7.89
CA GLU A 222 -11.80 -8.34 8.80
C GLU A 222 -10.88 -9.54 8.55
N PHE A 223 -10.09 -9.93 9.56
CA PHE A 223 -9.33 -11.17 9.52
C PHE A 223 -10.25 -12.32 9.91
N LEU A 224 -10.35 -13.32 9.02
CA LEU A 224 -11.11 -14.54 9.30
C LEU A 224 -10.27 -15.59 10.04
N ASP A 225 -8.95 -15.52 9.82
CA ASP A 225 -7.88 -16.28 10.45
C ASP A 225 -6.53 -15.70 10.04
N ASN A 226 -5.43 -16.42 10.31
CA ASN A 226 -4.06 -15.98 10.01
C ASN A 226 -3.74 -15.84 8.51
N HIS A 227 -4.59 -16.31 7.60
CA HIS A 227 -4.29 -16.37 6.17
C HIS A 227 -5.44 -15.89 5.27
N ARG A 228 -6.56 -15.43 5.83
CA ARG A 228 -7.72 -14.92 5.06
C ARG A 228 -8.24 -13.61 5.62
N ILE A 229 -8.50 -12.67 4.72
CA ILE A 229 -8.90 -11.30 5.06
C ILE A 229 -10.01 -10.79 4.12
N VAL A 230 -10.97 -10.04 4.64
CA VAL A 230 -12.00 -9.35 3.87
C VAL A 230 -11.72 -7.85 3.91
N TYR A 231 -11.73 -7.21 2.74
CA TYR A 231 -11.52 -5.76 2.61
C TYR A 231 -12.85 -5.03 2.46
N HIS A 232 -13.21 -4.19 3.41
CA HIS A 232 -14.48 -3.47 3.40
C HIS A 232 -14.37 -2.13 2.70
N ASN A 233 -14.02 -2.15 1.41
CA ASN A 233 -13.92 -0.93 0.62
C ASN A 233 -15.26 -0.17 0.54
N THR A 234 -16.39 -0.88 0.66
CA THR A 234 -17.74 -0.37 0.45
C THR A 234 -17.93 0.24 -0.95
N ASN A 235 -19.13 0.73 -1.25
CA ASN A 235 -19.32 1.68 -2.34
C ASN A 235 -18.85 3.05 -1.84
N TRP A 236 -17.66 3.48 -2.26
CA TRP A 236 -17.00 4.68 -1.75
C TRP A 236 -16.53 5.59 -2.88
N SER A 237 -16.80 6.89 -2.74
CA SER A 237 -16.27 7.96 -3.59
C SER A 237 -15.34 8.83 -2.76
N HIS A 238 -14.13 9.07 -3.24
CA HIS A 238 -13.22 10.04 -2.62
C HIS A 238 -13.45 11.47 -3.14
N SER A 239 -14.12 11.63 -4.28
CA SER A 239 -14.36 12.94 -4.90
C SER A 239 -15.74 13.53 -4.54
N GLU A 240 -16.60 12.77 -3.88
CA GLU A 240 -17.94 13.19 -3.49
C GLU A 240 -18.14 12.96 -1.98
N PRO A 241 -18.68 13.95 -1.23
CA PRO A 241 -19.00 13.78 0.17
C PRO A 241 -19.96 12.62 0.40
N GLN A 242 -19.72 11.86 1.47
CA GLN A 242 -20.60 10.76 1.89
C GLN A 242 -21.09 11.02 3.31
N PHE A 243 -22.39 10.87 3.51
CA PHE A 243 -23.03 11.24 4.78
C PHE A 243 -23.65 10.04 5.49
N ALA A 244 -23.54 10.05 6.81
CA ALA A 244 -24.30 9.21 7.71
C ALA A 244 -25.78 9.64 7.75
N ALA A 245 -26.65 8.79 8.31
CA ALA A 245 -28.08 9.07 8.43
C ALA A 245 -28.40 10.30 9.31
N ASP A 246 -27.49 10.68 10.21
CA ASP A 246 -27.60 11.87 11.07
C ASP A 246 -27.07 13.16 10.40
N GLY A 247 -26.60 13.08 9.15
CA GLY A 247 -26.06 14.20 8.38
C GLY A 247 -24.58 14.48 8.62
N ARG A 248 -23.88 13.70 9.46
CA ARG A 248 -22.42 13.78 9.61
C ARG A 248 -21.73 13.28 8.35
N GLU A 249 -20.74 14.01 7.85
CA GLU A 249 -19.88 13.52 6.77
C GLU A 249 -18.93 12.44 7.29
N TYR A 250 -18.83 11.33 6.56
CA TYR A 250 -17.82 10.31 6.79
C TYR A 250 -16.48 10.78 6.22
N GLU A 251 -15.43 10.75 7.05
CA GLU A 251 -14.09 11.16 6.63
C GLU A 251 -13.36 10.06 5.84
N SER A 252 -13.75 8.79 6.04
CA SER A 252 -13.10 7.63 5.42
C SER A 252 -14.02 6.40 5.35
N ARG A 253 -13.56 5.33 4.65
CA ARG A 253 -14.24 4.03 4.65
C ARG A 253 -14.24 3.41 6.05
N PHE A 254 -13.21 3.66 6.85
CA PHE A 254 -13.08 3.21 8.23
C PHE A 254 -14.05 3.96 9.15
N ASP A 255 -14.15 5.29 9.03
CA ASP A 255 -15.13 6.11 9.75
C ASP A 255 -16.56 5.63 9.50
N ARG A 256 -16.86 5.23 8.26
CA ARG A 256 -18.17 4.68 7.90
C ARG A 256 -18.58 3.46 8.72
N ARG A 257 -17.62 2.69 9.23
CA ARG A 257 -17.88 1.43 9.95
C ARG A 257 -17.44 1.42 11.41
N VAL A 258 -16.49 2.26 11.79
CA VAL A 258 -15.85 2.27 13.10
C VAL A 258 -15.92 3.67 13.71
N GLU A 259 -14.93 4.51 13.44
CA GLU A 259 -14.86 5.95 13.75
C GLU A 259 -13.72 6.56 12.95
N SER A 260 -13.65 7.89 12.82
CA SER A 260 -12.55 8.51 12.07
C SER A 260 -11.19 8.18 12.67
N GLU A 261 -10.26 7.81 11.80
CA GLU A 261 -8.86 7.61 12.11
C GLU A 261 -8.19 8.86 12.70
N ALA A 262 -8.73 10.05 12.43
CA ALA A 262 -8.27 11.31 13.03
C ALA A 262 -8.31 11.29 14.56
N ASN A 263 -9.22 10.51 15.17
CA ASN A 263 -9.30 10.34 16.62
C ASN A 263 -8.05 9.68 17.23
N LEU A 264 -7.28 8.93 16.41
CA LEU A 264 -6.04 8.29 16.81
C LEU A 264 -4.82 8.98 16.20
N LEU A 265 -4.83 9.24 14.89
CA LEU A 265 -3.68 9.80 14.16
C LEU A 265 -3.55 11.32 14.30
N GLY A 266 -4.62 12.02 14.71
CA GLY A 266 -4.71 13.49 14.67
C GLY A 266 -4.84 14.08 13.26
N VAL A 267 -4.84 13.23 12.24
CA VAL A 267 -5.01 13.59 10.82
C VAL A 267 -5.80 12.50 10.12
N VAL A 268 -6.45 12.85 9.01
CA VAL A 268 -7.19 11.94 8.13
C VAL A 268 -6.94 12.31 6.67
N PHE A 269 -6.95 11.30 5.80
CA PHE A 269 -6.83 11.50 4.36
C PHE A 269 -7.90 12.45 3.83
N SER A 270 -7.49 13.34 2.92
CA SER A 270 -8.42 14.14 2.12
C SER A 270 -8.08 14.02 0.63
N TYR A 271 -9.08 14.12 -0.23
CA TYR A 271 -8.85 14.13 -1.67
C TYR A 271 -8.04 15.35 -2.17
N SER A 272 -8.12 16.49 -1.47
CA SER A 272 -7.31 17.67 -1.80
C SER A 272 -5.81 17.36 -1.67
N GLY A 273 -5.08 17.50 -2.78
CA GLY A 273 -3.64 17.21 -2.86
C GLY A 273 -3.29 15.78 -3.25
N ILE A 274 -4.27 14.90 -3.47
CA ILE A 274 -4.02 13.56 -4.01
C ILE A 274 -3.21 13.64 -5.31
N MET A 275 -2.26 12.73 -5.49
CA MET A 275 -1.37 12.66 -6.66
C MET A 275 -0.55 13.94 -6.93
N THR A 276 -0.30 14.75 -5.89
CA THR A 276 0.64 15.88 -5.94
C THR A 276 1.80 15.66 -4.96
N ALA A 277 2.94 16.32 -5.17
CA ALA A 277 4.03 16.38 -4.19
C ALA A 277 4.56 17.82 -4.07
N ALA A 278 4.96 18.19 -2.86
CA ALA A 278 5.58 19.47 -2.53
C ALA A 278 6.48 19.32 -1.29
N PRO A 279 7.38 20.28 -1.01
CA PRO A 279 8.00 20.39 0.29
C PRO A 279 7.01 20.89 1.35
N TYR A 280 7.38 20.76 2.63
CA TYR A 280 6.66 21.32 3.76
C TYR A 280 7.14 22.74 4.08
N ARG A 281 6.25 23.55 4.64
CA ARG A 281 6.56 24.83 5.28
C ARG A 281 6.39 24.72 6.78
N VAL A 282 7.38 25.16 7.54
CA VAL A 282 7.33 25.18 9.01
C VAL A 282 6.31 26.22 9.49
N LEU A 283 5.47 25.80 10.44
CA LEU A 283 4.46 26.63 11.09
C LEU A 283 4.77 26.89 12.56
N ASP A 284 5.49 25.97 13.21
CA ASP A 284 5.83 26.07 14.61
C ASP A 284 7.24 25.55 14.95
N ASP A 285 8.25 26.38 14.67
CA ASP A 285 9.66 26.10 14.90
C ASP A 285 10.05 26.00 16.38
N THR A 286 9.15 26.36 17.30
CA THR A 286 9.37 26.21 18.74
C THR A 286 9.22 24.76 19.21
N HIS A 287 8.62 23.91 18.37
CA HIS A 287 8.44 22.49 18.67
C HIS A 287 9.78 21.74 18.67
N TRP A 288 9.94 20.82 19.62
CA TRP A 288 11.18 20.06 19.81
C TRP A 288 11.58 19.23 18.59
N CYS A 289 10.63 18.89 17.71
CA CYS A 289 10.91 18.10 16.50
C CYS A 289 11.81 18.87 15.51
N PHE A 290 11.84 20.19 15.55
CA PHE A 290 12.74 21.03 14.75
C PHE A 290 14.09 21.32 15.42
N ALA A 291 14.36 20.74 16.61
CA ALA A 291 15.62 20.97 17.30
C ALA A 291 16.82 20.55 16.44
N GLY A 292 17.79 21.47 16.26
CA GLY A 292 19.01 21.20 15.51
C GLY A 292 18.84 21.14 13.98
N THR A 293 17.65 21.43 13.42
CA THR A 293 17.46 21.55 11.96
C THR A 293 17.88 22.93 11.44
N GLY A 294 17.85 23.95 12.30
CA GLY A 294 18.05 25.36 11.92
C GLY A 294 16.83 26.04 11.30
N LEU A 295 15.75 25.30 11.05
CA LEU A 295 14.54 25.81 10.41
C LEU A 295 13.79 26.81 11.31
N LYS A 296 13.10 27.75 10.65
CA LYS A 296 12.24 28.79 11.22
C LYS A 296 10.86 28.79 10.61
N ASN A 297 9.90 29.40 11.29
CA ASN A 297 8.55 29.59 10.75
C ASN A 297 8.60 30.26 9.36
N GLY A 298 7.99 29.61 8.38
CA GLY A 298 8.02 30.03 6.98
C GLY A 298 9.09 29.35 6.13
N ASP A 299 10.11 28.74 6.72
CA ASP A 299 11.13 27.98 5.98
C ASP A 299 10.52 26.73 5.35
N VAL A 300 11.12 26.33 4.24
CA VAL A 300 10.69 25.19 3.42
C VAL A 300 11.69 24.05 3.56
N PHE A 301 11.20 22.81 3.68
CA PHE A 301 12.03 21.61 3.81
C PHE A 301 11.37 20.37 3.17
N GLY A 302 12.12 19.28 2.98
CA GLY A 302 11.58 18.09 2.33
C GLY A 302 11.49 18.23 0.81
N GLU A 303 12.45 18.92 0.19
CA GLU A 303 12.48 19.15 -1.26
C GLU A 303 12.97 17.91 -2.02
N LYS A 304 13.79 17.07 -1.36
CA LYS A 304 14.38 15.88 -1.98
C LYS A 304 13.52 14.65 -1.69
N SER A 305 13.22 13.87 -2.72
CA SER A 305 12.48 12.61 -2.60
C SER A 305 12.91 11.62 -3.68
N LEU A 306 12.95 10.34 -3.32
CA LEU A 306 13.21 9.22 -4.23
C LEU A 306 11.95 8.81 -5.01
N HIS A 307 10.78 9.35 -4.69
CA HIS A 307 9.48 8.94 -5.22
C HIS A 307 9.26 9.41 -6.67
N GLN A 308 9.37 8.51 -7.66
CA GLN A 308 9.29 8.90 -9.09
C GLN A 308 7.87 9.04 -9.64
N ARG A 309 6.86 8.42 -8.99
CA ARG A 309 5.47 8.46 -9.48
C ARG A 309 4.92 9.89 -9.51
N ILE A 310 5.25 10.67 -8.50
CA ILE A 310 4.91 12.09 -8.37
C ILE A 310 6.10 12.83 -7.71
N PRO A 311 7.04 13.36 -8.49
CA PRO A 311 8.17 14.10 -7.94
C PRO A 311 7.70 15.44 -7.37
N GLY A 312 8.38 15.97 -6.35
CA GLY A 312 8.10 17.33 -5.85
C GLY A 312 8.40 17.57 -4.36
N GLY A 313 8.61 16.53 -3.57
CA GLY A 313 9.02 16.65 -2.18
C GLY A 313 8.36 15.62 -1.25
N ALA A 314 8.51 15.85 0.05
CA ALA A 314 8.13 14.93 1.12
C ALA A 314 6.64 14.96 1.48
N SER A 315 5.87 15.97 1.04
CA SER A 315 4.42 16.06 1.24
C SER A 315 3.70 15.63 -0.04
N GLY A 316 3.17 14.40 -0.11
CA GLY A 316 2.50 13.98 -1.33
C GLY A 316 2.03 12.54 -1.42
N HIS A 317 1.56 12.24 -2.63
CA HIS A 317 0.90 11.02 -3.12
C HIS A 317 -0.50 10.90 -2.55
N GLU A 318 -0.62 10.72 -1.25
CA GLU A 318 -1.86 10.88 -0.50
C GLU A 318 -1.51 11.61 0.79
N THR A 319 -2.31 12.61 1.13
CA THR A 319 -1.98 13.58 2.19
C THR A 319 -3.09 13.70 3.22
N ASP A 320 -2.69 13.66 4.48
CA ASP A 320 -3.59 13.69 5.62
C ASP A 320 -3.55 15.05 6.31
N LYS A 321 -4.70 15.48 6.84
CA LYS A 321 -4.91 16.81 7.43
C LYS A 321 -5.71 16.70 8.72
N ILE A 322 -5.59 17.69 9.59
CA ILE A 322 -6.45 17.85 10.76
C ILE A 322 -7.90 17.97 10.28
N SER A 323 -8.81 17.27 10.98
CA SER A 323 -10.24 17.33 10.76
C SER A 323 -11.00 17.74 12.03
N PRO A 324 -12.31 18.04 11.94
CA PRO A 324 -13.13 18.29 13.13
C PRO A 324 -13.15 17.12 14.13
N GLN A 325 -12.81 15.90 13.71
CA GLN A 325 -12.72 14.71 14.57
C GLN A 325 -11.33 14.50 15.19
N SER A 326 -10.34 15.32 14.84
CA SER A 326 -9.02 15.27 15.48
C SER A 326 -9.10 15.72 16.95
N PRO A 327 -8.24 15.19 17.85
CA PRO A 327 -8.18 15.65 19.23
C PRO A 327 -8.02 17.17 19.34
N THR A 328 -8.73 17.81 20.27
CA THR A 328 -8.87 19.27 20.34
C THR A 328 -7.56 20.04 20.52
N HIS A 329 -6.54 19.40 21.07
CA HIS A 329 -5.21 19.96 21.32
C HIS A 329 -4.16 19.46 20.32
N THR A 330 -4.60 18.99 19.16
CA THR A 330 -3.70 18.65 18.04
C THR A 330 -3.00 19.92 17.55
N ARG A 331 -1.67 19.92 17.65
CA ARG A 331 -0.82 21.05 17.28
C ARG A 331 -0.32 20.85 15.86
N LEU A 332 -0.61 21.81 14.98
CA LEU A 332 -0.10 21.84 13.61
C LEU A 332 1.32 22.43 13.58
N LEU A 333 2.29 21.64 13.11
CA LEU A 333 3.73 21.94 13.19
C LEU A 333 4.32 22.38 11.84
N ALA A 334 3.87 21.76 10.76
CA ALA A 334 4.24 22.11 9.39
C ALA A 334 3.13 21.69 8.43
N LYS A 335 3.08 22.33 7.25
CA LYS A 335 2.10 22.00 6.21
C LYS A 335 2.76 21.96 4.83
N GLY A 336 2.43 20.94 4.06
CA GLY A 336 2.83 20.81 2.65
C GLY A 336 2.38 21.98 1.79
N LEU A 337 3.19 22.35 0.81
CA LEU A 337 2.88 23.41 -0.17
C LEU A 337 2.14 22.88 -1.41
N ASN A 338 1.42 21.77 -1.28
CA ASN A 338 0.64 21.19 -2.37
C ASN A 338 -0.49 22.16 -2.79
N PRO A 339 -0.95 22.11 -4.06
CA PRO A 339 -2.06 22.93 -4.54
C PRO A 339 -3.33 22.79 -3.71
N ASP A 340 -4.21 23.79 -3.79
CA ASP A 340 -5.56 23.78 -3.21
C ASP A 340 -5.60 23.48 -1.69
N GLU A 341 -4.60 23.97 -0.95
CA GLU A 341 -4.41 23.66 0.48
C GLU A 341 -4.30 22.16 0.78
N GLY A 342 -3.98 21.36 -0.24
CA GLY A 342 -3.92 19.90 -0.24
C GLY A 342 -2.68 19.30 0.43
N GLY A 343 -1.88 20.11 1.12
CA GLY A 343 -0.64 19.65 1.76
C GLY A 343 -0.90 18.67 2.90
N ALA A 344 0.05 17.75 3.10
CA ALA A 344 0.11 16.96 4.32
C ALA A 344 0.38 17.86 5.53
N GLU A 345 -0.17 17.51 6.67
CA GLU A 345 0.01 18.24 7.92
C GLU A 345 0.84 17.43 8.92
N ILE A 346 1.97 18.00 9.36
CA ILE A 346 2.73 17.42 10.46
C ILE A 346 2.10 17.89 11.76
N VAL A 347 1.69 16.96 12.60
CA VAL A 347 1.00 17.27 13.85
C VAL A 347 1.54 16.47 15.03
N GLU A 348 1.30 16.99 16.23
CA GLU A 348 1.38 16.22 17.47
C GLU A 348 0.14 16.44 18.34
N HIS A 349 -0.34 15.39 18.99
CA HIS A 349 -1.18 15.53 20.19
C HIS A 349 -0.71 14.59 21.30
N THR A 350 -0.95 14.99 22.55
CA THR A 350 -0.66 14.17 23.75
C THR A 350 -1.94 13.56 24.31
N THR A 351 -1.85 12.59 25.20
CA THR A 351 -3.03 11.97 25.83
C THR A 351 -2.99 12.19 27.35
N ALA A 352 -4.14 12.08 28.01
CA ALA A 352 -4.22 12.26 29.46
C ALA A 352 -3.37 11.23 30.24
N SER A 353 -3.06 10.08 29.64
CA SER A 353 -2.16 9.07 30.23
C SER A 353 -0.67 9.38 30.06
N GLY A 354 -0.32 10.49 29.40
CA GLY A 354 1.06 10.84 29.06
C GLY A 354 1.58 10.19 27.78
N GLY A 355 0.70 9.52 27.02
CA GLY A 355 0.99 9.05 25.67
C GLY A 355 1.02 10.21 24.67
N ALA A 356 1.46 9.92 23.46
CA ALA A 356 1.58 10.94 22.41
C ALA A 356 1.52 10.33 21.01
N VAL A 357 1.03 11.10 20.05
CA VAL A 357 0.98 10.72 18.64
C VAL A 357 1.57 11.84 17.81
N PHE A 358 2.58 11.51 17.02
CA PHE A 358 3.20 12.41 16.04
C PHE A 358 2.98 11.84 14.64
N SER A 359 2.40 12.65 13.76
CA SER A 359 1.98 12.24 12.42
C SER A 359 2.55 13.18 11.37
N VAL A 360 3.04 12.64 10.24
CA VAL A 360 3.56 13.44 9.12
C VAL A 360 2.56 13.59 7.97
N GLY A 361 1.58 12.68 7.90
CA GLY A 361 0.44 12.72 6.98
C GLY A 361 0.80 12.61 5.50
N SER A 362 1.90 11.94 5.12
CA SER A 362 2.36 11.83 3.74
C SER A 362 3.02 10.48 3.43
N ILE A 363 2.57 9.85 2.35
CA ILE A 363 3.21 8.65 1.77
C ILE A 363 4.63 8.97 1.26
N CYS A 364 4.90 10.20 0.82
CA CYS A 364 6.22 10.56 0.31
C CYS A 364 7.30 10.69 1.40
N TRP A 365 6.94 10.68 2.70
CA TRP A 365 7.89 10.91 3.78
C TRP A 365 9.05 9.90 3.82
N PRO A 366 8.81 8.57 3.79
CA PRO A 366 9.90 7.58 3.81
C PRO A 366 10.79 7.63 2.57
N ALA A 367 10.24 8.01 1.41
CA ALA A 367 11.02 8.22 0.20
C ALA A 367 11.96 9.44 0.27
N SER A 368 11.76 10.34 1.23
CA SER A 368 12.59 11.52 1.46
C SER A 368 13.62 11.35 2.59
N ILE A 369 13.42 10.36 3.48
CA ILE A 369 14.15 10.27 4.75
C ILE A 369 15.67 10.08 4.61
N LEU A 370 16.12 9.42 3.54
CA LEU A 370 17.55 9.17 3.28
C LEU A 370 18.25 10.28 2.49
N VAL A 371 17.48 11.16 1.86
CA VAL A 371 18.00 12.15 0.90
C VAL A 371 17.77 13.59 1.32
N ASP A 372 16.86 13.84 2.27
CA ASP A 372 16.56 15.15 2.82
C ASP A 372 16.98 15.24 4.30
N GLU A 373 17.90 16.15 4.62
CA GLU A 373 18.48 16.27 5.97
C GLU A 373 17.46 16.71 7.01
N ALA A 374 16.51 17.57 6.65
CA ALA A 374 15.49 18.05 7.58
C ALA A 374 14.47 16.94 7.89
N VAL A 375 14.00 16.21 6.87
CA VAL A 375 13.12 15.04 7.05
C VAL A 375 13.78 14.00 7.94
N SER A 376 15.05 13.67 7.66
CA SER A 376 15.87 12.79 8.49
C SER A 376 15.92 13.29 9.93
N LYS A 377 16.30 14.55 10.15
CA LYS A 377 16.51 15.10 11.49
C LYS A 377 15.22 15.21 12.32
N ILE A 378 14.12 15.59 11.69
CA ILE A 378 12.79 15.66 12.33
C ILE A 378 12.35 14.26 12.77
N THR A 379 12.55 13.25 11.92
CA THR A 379 12.21 11.86 12.25
C THR A 379 13.08 11.34 13.40
N GLU A 380 14.38 11.62 13.38
CA GLU A 380 15.31 11.27 14.46
C GLU A 380 14.88 11.92 15.79
N ASN A 381 14.57 13.22 15.78
CA ASN A 381 14.12 13.93 16.96
C ASN A 381 12.84 13.29 17.53
N ALA A 382 11.88 12.91 16.68
CA ALA A 382 10.64 12.28 17.10
C ALA A 382 10.87 10.93 17.79
N ILE A 383 11.65 10.05 17.16
CA ILE A 383 11.99 8.75 17.73
C ILE A 383 12.74 8.93 19.05
N ARG A 384 13.82 9.73 19.07
CA ARG A 384 14.65 9.89 20.28
C ARG A 384 13.89 10.56 21.41
N ARG A 385 13.03 11.54 21.13
CA ARG A 385 12.15 12.16 22.13
C ARG A 385 11.24 11.12 22.76
N TYR A 386 10.62 10.26 21.97
CA TYR A 386 9.69 9.25 22.46
C TYR A 386 10.37 8.06 23.15
N LEU A 387 11.64 7.78 22.84
CA LEU A 387 12.45 6.79 23.56
C LEU A 387 13.02 7.30 24.89
N ALA A 388 13.27 8.61 25.01
CA ALA A 388 13.93 9.20 26.18
C ALA A 388 13.00 9.41 27.38
N ASP A 389 11.72 9.68 27.13
CA ASP A 389 10.69 9.70 28.16
C ASP A 389 10.31 8.28 28.60
#